data_AF-A0A7W0JS55-F1
#
_entry.id   AF-A0A7W0JS55-F1
#
_cell.length_a   1.000
_cell.length_b   1.000
_cell.length_c   1.000
_cell.angle_alpha   90.00
_cell.angle_beta   90.00
_cell.angle_gamma   90.00
#
_symmetry.space_group_name_H-M   'P 1'
#
loop_
_entity.id
_entity.type
_entity.pdbx_description
1 polymer ?
#
loop_
_entity_poly.entity_id
_entity_poly.type
_entity_poly.pdbx_seq_one_letter_code
_entity_poly.pdbx_strand_id
1 'polypeptide(L)'
;LDAIRALEEGVGSIQDIDTSMKLGLGYPMGPFTLGDFVGLDTTYYIAEIMFNEFREKRFAPPPLLKRMVMARLYGRKSGRGFYDYTKDPKNPTPMRLV
;
A
#
# COMPACT_ATOMS: atom_id res chain seq x y z
N LEU A 1 6.01 3.33 2.78
CA LEU A 1 6.75 2.06 2.56
C LEU A 1 6.73 1.19 3.82
N ASP A 2 6.84 1.77 5.02
CA ASP A 2 6.90 0.99 6.27
C ASP A 2 5.63 0.19 6.58
N ALA A 3 4.45 0.74 6.32
CA ALA A 3 3.19 -0.02 6.47
C ALA A 3 3.20 -1.31 5.63
N ILE A 4 3.74 -1.26 4.41
CA ILE A 4 3.84 -2.44 3.53
C ILE A 4 4.81 -3.46 4.10
N ARG A 5 5.94 -3.02 4.68
CA ARG A 5 6.90 -3.92 5.35
C ARG A 5 6.26 -4.56 6.59
N ALA A 6 5.55 -3.78 7.40
CA ALA A 6 4.83 -4.30 8.56
C ALA A 6 3.80 -5.37 8.18
N LEU A 7 3.12 -5.21 7.04
CA LEU A 7 2.23 -6.23 6.49
C LEU A 7 3.00 -7.49 6.05
N GLU A 8 4.12 -7.34 5.34
CA GLU A 8 4.98 -8.48 4.94
C GLU A 8 5.52 -9.26 6.16
N GLU A 9 5.81 -8.56 7.25
CA GLU A 9 6.29 -9.13 8.51
C GLU A 9 5.17 -9.71 9.38
N GLY A 10 3.90 -9.57 8.97
CA GLY A 10 2.75 -10.11 9.69
C GLY A 10 2.38 -9.34 10.97
N VAL A 11 2.80 -8.08 11.09
CA VAL A 11 2.51 -7.22 12.26
C VAL A 11 1.00 -6.98 12.44
N GLY A 12 0.25 -7.00 11.34
CA GLY A 12 -1.21 -6.89 11.36
C GLY A 12 -1.80 -7.04 9.95
N SER A 13 -3.13 -7.19 9.88
CA SER A 13 -3.81 -7.20 8.58
C SER A 13 -3.85 -5.80 7.96
N ILE A 14 -4.18 -5.73 6.67
CA ILE A 14 -4.42 -4.46 5.95
C ILE A 14 -5.40 -3.57 6.72
N GLN A 15 -6.50 -4.16 7.20
CA GLN A 15 -7.53 -3.44 7.93
C GLN A 15 -7.07 -2.98 9.31
N ASP A 16 -6.30 -3.81 10.03
CA ASP A 16 -5.83 -3.47 11.38
C ASP A 16 -4.86 -2.28 11.34
N ILE A 17 -3.92 -2.30 10.39
CA ILE A 17 -2.95 -1.22 10.21
C ILE A 17 -3.66 0.07 9.77
N ASP A 18 -4.58 0.01 8.79
CA ASP A 18 -5.32 1.19 8.35
C ASP A 18 -6.19 1.78 9.45
N THR A 19 -6.83 0.93 10.24
CA THR A 19 -7.67 1.35 11.38
C THR A 19 -6.82 1.96 12.49
N SER A 20 -5.68 1.35 12.80
CA SER A 20 -4.76 1.85 13.84
C SER A 20 -4.19 3.22 13.47
N MET A 21 -3.86 3.45 12.21
CA MET A 21 -3.38 4.76 11.75
C MET A 21 -4.48 5.83 11.81
N LYS A 22 -5.73 5.47 11.51
CA LYS A 22 -6.87 6.39 11.61
C LYS A 22 -7.24 6.71 13.05
N LEU A 23 -7.51 5.69 13.85
CA LEU A 23 -8.06 5.84 15.20
C LEU A 23 -6.97 6.10 16.24
N GLY A 24 -5.81 5.47 16.10
CA GLY A 24 -4.70 5.60 17.05
C GLY A 24 -3.88 6.87 16.83
N LEU A 25 -3.59 7.23 15.58
CA LEU A 25 -2.75 8.39 15.25
C LEU A 25 -3.53 9.57 14.66
N GLY A 26 -4.85 9.46 14.48
CA GLY A 26 -5.70 10.55 14.02
C GLY A 26 -5.56 10.92 12.54
N TYR A 27 -4.98 10.05 11.71
CA TYR A 27 -4.91 10.30 10.28
C TYR A 27 -6.30 10.20 9.61
N PRO A 28 -6.61 11.05 8.62
CA PRO A 28 -7.92 11.01 7.93
C PRO A 28 -8.11 9.73 7.10
N MET A 29 -7.01 9.06 6.74
CA MET A 29 -7.00 7.88 5.89
C MET A 29 -5.84 6.97 6.30
N GLY A 30 -6.06 5.66 6.21
CA GLY A 30 -5.02 4.67 6.49
C GLY A 30 -4.02 4.57 5.33
N PRO A 31 -2.78 4.13 5.59
CA PRO A 31 -1.71 4.12 4.60
C PRO A 31 -2.01 3.27 3.37
N PHE A 32 -2.73 2.15 3.50
CA PHE A 32 -3.08 1.30 2.36
C PHE A 32 -4.20 1.91 1.53
N THR A 33 -5.24 2.42 2.19
CA THR A 33 -6.30 3.17 1.50
C THR A 33 -5.72 4.37 0.74
N LEU A 34 -4.76 5.08 1.34
CA LEU A 34 -4.07 6.21 0.72
C LEU A 34 -3.19 5.76 -0.45
N GLY A 35 -2.43 4.68 -0.30
CA GLY A 35 -1.61 4.11 -1.36
C GLY A 35 -2.44 3.73 -2.58
N ASP A 36 -3.59 3.08 -2.38
CA ASP A 36 -4.51 2.72 -3.47
C ASP A 36 -5.19 3.93 -4.11
N PHE A 37 -5.37 5.03 -3.36
CA PHE A 37 -5.89 6.28 -3.90
C PHE A 37 -4.85 7.02 -4.77
N VAL A 38 -3.60 7.09 -4.30
CA VAL A 38 -2.48 7.75 -5.02
C VAL A 38 -2.06 6.94 -6.25
N GLY A 39 -2.00 5.62 -6.12
CA GLY A 39 -1.47 4.71 -7.14
C GLY A 39 -0.21 4.00 -6.66
N LEU A 40 -0.25 2.66 -6.67
CA LEU A 40 0.87 1.84 -6.21
C LEU A 40 2.07 1.85 -7.17
N ASP A 41 1.82 1.98 -8.46
CA ASP A 41 2.85 2.17 -9.49
C ASP A 41 3.57 3.52 -9.32
N THR A 42 2.82 4.60 -9.09
CA THR A 42 3.40 5.91 -8.77
C THR A 42 4.26 5.85 -7.51
N THR A 43 3.73 5.21 -6.45
CA THR A 43 4.44 5.05 -5.18
C THR A 43 5.73 4.23 -5.35
N TYR A 44 5.67 3.15 -6.12
CA TYR A 44 6.84 2.31 -6.42
C TYR A 44 7.90 3.09 -7.20
N TYR A 45 7.51 3.81 -8.25
CA TYR A 45 8.43 4.61 -9.06
C TYR A 45 9.14 5.70 -8.25
N ILE A 46 8.41 6.40 -7.37
CA ILE A 46 9.01 7.40 -6.47
C ILE A 46 10.00 6.72 -5.51
N ALA A 47 9.66 5.55 -4.97
CA ALA A 47 10.55 4.80 -4.09
C ALA A 47 11.84 4.37 -4.81
N GLU A 48 11.76 3.93 -6.07
CA GLU A 48 12.93 3.61 -6.88
C GLU A 48 13.82 4.82 -7.13
N ILE A 49 13.25 5.99 -7.44
CA ILE A 49 14.02 7.23 -7.60
C ILE A 49 14.73 7.58 -6.29
N MET A 50 14.00 7.60 -5.18
CA MET A 50 14.56 7.94 -3.87
C MET A 50 15.67 6.95 -3.45
N PHE A 51 15.48 5.65 -3.71
CA PHE A 51 16.49 4.66 -3.42
C PHE A 51 17.71 4.81 -4.34
N ASN A 52 17.53 5.16 -5.60
CA ASN A 52 18.63 5.36 -6.54
C ASN A 52 19.48 6.58 -6.20
N GLU A 53 18.85 7.66 -5.74
CA GLU A 53 19.52 8.90 -5.35
C GLU A 53 20.26 8.74 -4.01
N PHE A 54 19.55 8.31 -2.96
CA PHE A 54 20.09 8.33 -1.60
C PHE A 54 20.76 7.03 -1.17
N ARG A 55 20.48 5.91 -1.85
CA ARG A 55 20.95 4.55 -1.50
C ARG A 55 20.64 4.09 -0.08
N GLU A 56 19.68 4.75 0.59
CA GLU A 56 19.27 4.39 1.93
C GLU A 56 18.19 3.29 1.93
N LYS A 57 18.36 2.28 2.78
CA LYS A 57 17.44 1.13 2.89
C LYS A 57 15.98 1.54 3.14
N ARG A 58 15.72 2.64 3.85
CA ARG A 58 14.35 3.13 4.10
C ARG A 58 13.57 3.45 2.83
N PHE A 59 14.27 3.89 1.77
CA PHE A 59 13.66 4.22 0.48
C PHE A 59 13.51 3.02 -0.45
N ALA A 60 14.18 1.90 -0.17
CA ALA A 60 14.10 0.70 -1.01
C ALA A 60 12.64 0.18 -1.08
N PRO A 61 12.05 0.03 -2.27
CA PRO A 61 10.67 -0.44 -2.39
C PRO A 61 10.52 -1.87 -1.85
N PRO A 62 9.52 -2.14 -0.99
CA PRO A 62 9.27 -3.48 -0.47
C PRO A 62 8.94 -4.50 -1.57
N PRO A 63 9.36 -5.78 -1.43
CA PRO A 63 9.09 -6.81 -2.45
C PRO A 63 7.61 -7.01 -2.77
N LEU A 64 6.71 -6.89 -1.79
CA LEU A 64 5.26 -6.97 -2.00
C LEU A 64 4.78 -5.85 -2.94
N LEU A 65 5.22 -4.61 -2.71
CA LEU A 65 4.84 -3.49 -3.58
C LEU A 65 5.29 -3.73 -5.03
N LYS A 66 6.52 -4.22 -5.22
CA LYS A 66 7.02 -4.59 -6.55
C LYS A 66 6.14 -5.66 -7.22
N ARG A 67 5.80 -6.73 -6.49
CA ARG A 67 4.94 -7.82 -6.98
C ARG A 67 3.55 -7.31 -7.39
N MET A 68 2.95 -6.43 -6.59
CA MET A 68 1.65 -5.83 -6.88
C MET A 68 1.68 -4.98 -8.15
N VAL A 69 2.72 -4.15 -8.34
CA VAL A 69 2.89 -3.34 -9.55
C VAL A 69 3.08 -4.23 -10.78
N MET A 70 3.88 -5.30 -10.69
CA MET A 70 4.04 -6.27 -11.78
C MET A 70 2.72 -6.97 -12.15
N ALA A 71 1.85 -7.22 -11.16
CA ALA A 71 0.52 -7.78 -11.35
C ALA A 71 -0.54 -6.75 -11.79
N ARG A 72 -0.15 -5.49 -12.06
CA ARG A 72 -1.04 -4.37 -12.41
C ARG A 72 -2.10 -4.05 -11.36
N LEU A 73 -1.80 -4.34 -10.10
CA LEU A 73 -2.61 -3.95 -8.94
C LEU A 73 -2.18 -2.54 -8.53
N TYR A 74 -2.75 -1.52 -9.16
CA TYR A 74 -2.38 -0.12 -8.95
C TYR A 74 -3.28 0.62 -7.97
N GLY A 75 -4.26 -0.05 -7.35
CA GLY A 75 -5.24 0.57 -6.45
C GLY A 75 -6.54 0.90 -7.18
N ARG A 76 -7.13 2.04 -6.83
CA ARG A 76 -8.47 2.45 -7.31
C ARG A 76 -8.56 2.53 -8.82
N LYS A 77 -7.51 3.04 -9.49
CA LYS A 77 -7.49 3.23 -10.94
C LYS A 77 -7.53 1.93 -11.74
N SER A 78 -7.09 0.82 -11.16
CA SER A 78 -7.14 -0.52 -11.76
C SER A 78 -8.23 -1.40 -11.12
N GLY A 79 -9.05 -0.84 -10.23
CA GLY A 79 -10.07 -1.56 -9.47
C GLY A 79 -9.53 -2.46 -8.35
N ARG A 80 -8.21 -2.69 -8.26
CA ARG A 80 -7.59 -3.56 -7.24
C ARG A 80 -6.20 -3.05 -6.86
N GLY A 81 -5.91 -3.09 -5.56
CA GLY A 81 -4.60 -2.81 -4.94
C GLY A 81 -4.47 -3.57 -3.63
N PHE A 82 -4.31 -2.87 -2.51
CA PHE A 82 -4.47 -3.45 -1.18
C PHE A 82 -5.92 -3.79 -0.86
N TYR A 83 -6.87 -3.09 -1.48
CA TYR A 83 -8.29 -3.40 -1.44
C TYR A 83 -8.83 -3.77 -2.84
N ASP A 84 -9.91 -4.54 -2.86
CA ASP A 84 -10.73 -4.80 -4.04
C ASP A 84 -11.87 -3.77 -4.13
N TYR A 85 -11.82 -2.95 -5.17
CA TYR A 85 -12.79 -1.89 -5.47
C TYR A 85 -13.80 -2.32 -6.55
N THR A 86 -13.73 -3.55 -7.07
CA THR A 86 -14.54 -3.98 -8.23
C THR A 86 -16.03 -4.16 -7.91
N LYS A 87 -16.39 -4.47 -6.66
CA LYS A 87 -17.79 -4.68 -6.24
C LYS A 87 -18.44 -3.40 -5.72
N ASP A 88 -17.84 -2.78 -4.71
CA ASP A 88 -18.29 -1.53 -4.13
C ASP A 88 -17.08 -0.62 -3.87
N PRO A 89 -16.82 0.38 -4.75
CA PRO A 89 -15.72 1.32 -4.56
C PRO A 89 -15.80 2.16 -3.27
N LYS A 90 -17.01 2.31 -2.68
CA LYS A 90 -17.20 3.07 -1.43
C LYS A 90 -16.87 2.23 -0.20
N ASN A 91 -17.11 0.92 -0.26
CA ASN A 91 -16.80 -0.03 0.81
C ASN A 91 -15.93 -1.18 0.28
N PRO A 92 -14.66 -0.90 -0.07
CA PRO A 92 -13.80 -1.88 -0.71
C PRO A 92 -13.34 -2.95 0.29
N THR A 93 -13.16 -4.18 -0.17
CA THR A 93 -12.79 -5.31 0.70
C THR A 93 -11.28 -5.52 0.72
N PRO A 94 -10.65 -5.76 1.88
CA PRO A 94 -9.20 -5.96 1.94
C PRO A 94 -8.78 -7.22 1.17
N MET A 95 -7.68 -7.12 0.42
CA MET A 95 -7.09 -8.23 -0.31
C MET A 95 -6.30 -9.15 0.62
N ARG A 96 -6.22 -10.44 0.29
CA ARG A 96 -5.32 -11.38 0.96
C ARG A 96 -4.02 -11.50 0.16
N LEU A 97 -2.98 -10.82 0.64
CA LEU A 97 -1.71 -10.64 -0.10
C LEU A 97 -0.51 -11.39 0.51
N VAL A 98 -0.66 -11.86 1.75
CA VAL A 98 0.30 -12.65 2.53
C VAL A 98 -0.42 -13.78 3.26
#